data_AF-A0A1G7TGS7-F1
#
_entry.id   AF-A0A1G7TGS7-F1
#
_cell.length_a   1.000
_cell.length_b   1.000
_cell.length_c   1.000
_cell.angle_alpha   90.00
_cell.angle_beta   90.00
_cell.angle_gamma   90.00
#
_symmetry.space_group_name_H-M   'P 1'
#
loop_
_entity.id
_entity.type
_entity.pdbx_description
1 polymer ?
#
loop_
_entity_poly.entity_id
_entity_poly.type
_entity_poly.pdbx_seq_one_letter_code
_entity_poly.pdbx_strand_id
1 'polypeptide(L)' 'MRYFEDIDVGESKTLGTETLSQEAIIDFASEWDSQDYHTDPEAAKESVHGGSIASGPHTVAVAIRE' A
#
# COMPACT_ATOMS: atom_id res chain seq x y z
N MET A 1 -22.23 14.40 2.64
CA MET A 1 -22.31 13.72 1.33
C MET A 1 -22.18 14.81 0.28
N ARG A 2 -21.20 14.70 -0.61
CA ARG A 2 -21.05 15.57 -1.77
C ARG A 2 -21.82 14.97 -2.94
N TYR A 3 -22.38 15.83 -3.78
CA TYR A 3 -23.00 15.46 -5.04
C TYR A 3 -22.06 15.78 -6.20
N PHE A 4 -22.45 15.37 -7.41
CA PHE A 4 -21.63 15.59 -8.60
C PHE A 4 -21.43 17.09 -8.87
N GLU A 5 -22.45 17.89 -8.60
CA GLU A 5 -22.48 19.34 -8.79
C GLU A 5 -21.57 20.11 -7.84
N ASP A 6 -21.05 19.45 -6.79
CA ASP A 6 -20.16 20.05 -5.79
C ASP A 6 -18.66 19.87 -6.10
N ILE A 7 -18.31 19.21 -7.22
CA ILE A 7 -16.92 18.88 -7.58
C ILE A 7 -16.42 19.86 -8.66
N ASP A 8 -15.41 20.66 -8.31
CA ASP A 8 -14.79 21.61 -9.24
C ASP A 8 -13.67 20.96 -10.06
N VAL A 9 -13.53 21.38 -11.33
CA VAL A 9 -12.40 20.96 -12.18
C VAL A 9 -11.10 21.47 -11.58
N GLY A 10 -10.16 20.54 -11.35
CA GLY A 10 -8.87 20.84 -10.73
C GLY A 10 -8.88 20.77 -9.20
N GLU A 11 -10.00 20.39 -8.59
CA GLU A 11 -10.03 20.11 -7.15
C GLU A 11 -9.03 19.00 -6.79
N SER A 12 -8.28 19.20 -5.70
CA SER A 12 -7.35 18.22 -5.15
C SER A 12 -7.52 18.12 -3.64
N LYS A 13 -7.23 16.92 -3.11
CA LYS A 13 -7.25 16.65 -1.67
C LYS A 13 -5.89 16.11 -1.27
N THR A 14 -5.30 16.70 -0.23
CA THR A 14 -4.14 16.11 0.44
C THR A 14 -4.64 15.00 1.36
N LEU A 15 -4.13 13.79 1.16
CA LEU A 15 -4.41 12.67 2.04
C LEU A 15 -3.56 12.73 3.32
N GLY A 16 -3.96 11.95 4.33
CA GLY A 16 -3.16 11.75 5.52
C GLY A 16 -1.93 10.89 5.27
N THR A 17 -1.22 10.57 6.35
CA THR A 17 -0.10 9.63 6.33
C THR A 17 -0.47 8.39 7.13
N GLU A 18 -0.15 7.21 6.61
CA GLU A 18 -0.30 5.93 7.30
C GLU A 18 1.03 5.18 7.30
N THR A 19 1.34 4.55 8.43
CA THR A 19 2.52 3.69 8.57
C THR A 19 2.06 2.24 8.56
N LEU A 20 2.54 1.47 7.57
CA LEU A 20 2.27 0.04 7.51
C LEU A 20 3.28 -0.73 8.35
N SER A 21 2.79 -1.60 9.25
CA SER A 21 3.65 -2.53 9.97
C SER A 21 4.12 -3.65 9.04
N GLN A 22 5.25 -4.28 9.38
CA GLN A 22 5.74 -5.45 8.64
C GLN A 22 4.73 -6.60 8.66
N GLU A 23 4.05 -6.81 9.79
CA GLU A 23 2.98 -7.80 9.92
C GLU A 23 1.85 -7.55 8.93
N ALA A 24 1.32 -6.32 8.86
CA ALA A 24 0.27 -5.98 7.90
C ALA A 24 0.72 -6.17 6.43
N ILE A 25 1.99 -5.84 6.13
CA ILE A 25 2.57 -6.07 4.80
C ILE A 25 2.57 -7.55 4.45
N ILE A 26 3.07 -8.39 5.36
CA ILE A 26 3.17 -9.84 5.16
C ILE A 26 1.78 -10.47 5.06
N ASP A 27 0.85 -10.09 5.94
CA ASP A 27 -0.51 -10.62 5.95
C ASP A 27 -1.23 -10.37 4.63
N PHE A 28 -1.20 -9.12 4.14
CA PHE A 28 -1.79 -8.78 2.84
C PHE A 28 -1.11 -9.54 1.70
N ALA A 29 0.23 -9.55 1.67
CA ALA A 29 0.98 -10.18 0.60
C ALA A 29 0.80 -11.69 0.56
N SER A 30 0.67 -12.34 1.71
CA SER A 30 0.46 -13.79 1.81
C SER A 30 -0.86 -14.24 1.16
N GLU A 31 -1.85 -13.35 1.10
CA GLU A 31 -3.14 -13.63 0.47
C GLU A 31 -3.19 -13.17 -0.99
N TRP A 32 -2.62 -12.01 -1.31
CA TRP A 32 -2.90 -11.32 -2.58
C TRP A 32 -1.70 -11.13 -3.52
N ASP A 33 -0.46 -11.18 -3.00
CA ASP A 33 0.76 -10.88 -3.78
C ASP A 33 1.98 -11.56 -3.14
N SER A 34 2.04 -12.89 -3.27
CA SER A 34 2.95 -13.77 -2.51
C SER A 34 4.38 -13.79 -3.05
N GLN A 35 4.90 -12.65 -3.51
CA GLN A 35 6.29 -12.54 -3.91
C GLN A 35 7.18 -12.49 -2.66
N ASP A 36 8.29 -13.24 -2.69
CA ASP A 36 9.13 -13.48 -1.50
C ASP A 36 9.56 -12.20 -0.78
N TYR A 37 9.83 -11.13 -1.52
CA TYR A 37 10.26 -9.84 -0.95
C TYR A 37 9.14 -9.05 -0.25
N HIS A 38 7.90 -9.53 -0.30
CA HIS A 38 6.77 -9.03 0.49
C HIS A 38 6.48 -9.88 1.73
N THR A 39 6.70 -11.20 1.64
CA THR A 39 6.27 -12.17 2.67
C THR A 39 7.39 -12.66 3.59
N ASP A 40 8.64 -12.63 3.14
CA ASP A 40 9.80 -13.11 3.89
C ASP A 40 10.87 -12.00 4.01
N PRO A 41 11.04 -11.40 5.19
CA PRO A 41 12.05 -10.37 5.43
C PRO A 41 13.49 -10.80 5.22
N GLU A 42 13.81 -12.08 5.39
CA GLU A 42 15.16 -12.60 5.15
C GLU A 42 15.40 -12.78 3.65
N ALA A 43 14.45 -13.39 2.93
CA ALA A 43 14.53 -13.52 1.47
C ALA A 43 14.57 -12.14 0.78
N ALA A 44 13.85 -11.15 1.32
CA ALA A 44 13.80 -9.80 0.79
C ALA A 44 15.17 -9.10 0.77
N LYS A 45 16.11 -9.46 1.66
CA LYS A 45 17.47 -8.89 1.70
C LYS A 45 18.28 -9.21 0.45
N GLU A 46 18.03 -10.37 -0.15
CA GLU A 46 18.69 -10.83 -1.37
C GLU A 46 17.99 -10.31 -2.65
N SER A 47 16.84 -9.65 -2.50
CA SER A 47 16.11 -9.05 -3.62
C SER A 47 16.76 -7.74 -4.09
N VAL A 48 16.34 -7.27 -5.26
CA VAL A 48 16.75 -5.95 -5.80
C VAL A 48 16.36 -4.77 -4.89
N HIS A 49 15.45 -4.99 -3.94
CA HIS A 49 15.00 -3.98 -2.98
C HIS A 49 15.88 -3.91 -1.71
N GLY A 50 16.69 -4.94 -1.44
CA GLY A 50 17.58 -5.01 -0.28
C GLY A 50 16.87 -5.11 1.08
N GLY A 51 15.57 -5.40 1.10
CA GLY A 51 14.73 -5.53 2.29
C GLY A 51 13.25 -5.60 1.93
N SER A 52 12.41 -5.85 2.94
CA SER A 52 10.96 -5.97 2.74
C SER A 52 10.33 -4.67 2.24
N ILE A 53 9.42 -4.81 1.28
CA ILE A 53 8.59 -3.72 0.79
C ILE A 53 7.11 -4.11 0.80
N ALA A 54 6.22 -3.14 0.92
CA ALA A 54 4.80 -3.37 0.74
C ALA A 54 4.47 -3.71 -0.72
N SER A 55 3.47 -4.56 -0.93
CA SER A 55 2.87 -4.82 -2.25
C SER A 55 2.24 -3.54 -2.82
N GLY A 56 2.39 -3.32 -4.13
CA GLY A 56 1.78 -2.19 -4.83
C GLY A 56 0.26 -2.10 -4.59
N PRO A 57 -0.51 -3.17 -4.87
CA PRO A 57 -1.92 -3.28 -4.50
C PRO A 57 -2.24 -2.92 -3.04
N HIS A 58 -1.41 -3.33 -2.07
CA HIS A 58 -1.61 -2.97 -0.66
C HIS A 58 -1.55 -1.44 -0.47
N THR A 59 -0.54 -0.78 -1.05
CA THR A 59 -0.40 0.68 -0.94
C THR A 59 -1.54 1.44 -1.60
N VAL A 60 -2.07 0.95 -2.72
CA VAL A 60 -3.25 1.53 -3.37
C VAL A 60 -4.50 1.34 -2.50
N ALA A 61 -4.71 0.13 -1.96
CA ALA A 61 -5.86 -0.16 -1.09
C ALA A 61 -5.90 0.74 0.14
N VAL A 62 -4.73 1.02 0.73
CA VAL A 62 -4.58 1.97 1.83
C VAL A 62 -4.91 3.40 1.38
N ALA A 63 -4.36 3.85 0.25
CA ALA A 63 -4.56 5.21 -0.24
C ALA A 63 -6.03 5.53 -0.60
N ILE A 64 -6.81 4.55 -1.09
CA ILE A 64 -8.21 4.76 -1.47
C ILE A 64 -9.20 4.62 -0.30
N ARG A 65 -8.73 4.18 0.88
CA ARG A 65 -9.57 4.05 2.08
C ARG A 65 -9.88 5.42 2.71
N GLU A 66 -9.07 6.43 2.43
CA GLU A 66 -9.02 7.75 3.10
C GLU A 66 -9.54 8.92 2.24
#